data_AF-A0A2D9F261-F1
#
_entry.id   AF-A0A2D9F261-F1
#
_cell.length_a   1.000
_cell.length_b   1.000
_cell.length_c   1.000
_cell.angle_alpha   90.00
_cell.angle_beta   90.00
_cell.angle_gamma   90.00
#
_symmetry.space_group_name_H-M   'P 1'
#
loop_
_entity.id
_entity.type
_entity.pdbx_description
1 polymer ?
#
loop_
_entity_poly.entity_id
_entity_poly.type
_entity_poly.pdbx_seq_one_letter_code
_entity_poly.pdbx_strand_id
1 'polypeptide(L)'
;MNDHSLTDSAPVHVIGGGLAGSEAAWQLARAGVSVVLHEMRPERATDAHHTQDMAELVCSNSFRSDDYETNAVGLLHEEMRRLGSLILSSADAHRVPAGAALAVDREGFAAAVTKADLDDVQRDSIGAPIGIGRRASFDEA
;
A
#
# COMPACT_ATOMS: atom_id res chain seq x y z
N MET A 1 -20.82 26.24 -12.58
CA MET A 1 -20.16 25.37 -11.60
C MET A 1 -20.45 23.96 -12.05
N ASN A 2 -19.46 23.28 -12.64
CA ASN A 2 -19.67 21.90 -13.08
C ASN A 2 -19.57 21.01 -11.85
N ASP A 3 -20.70 20.41 -11.50
CA ASP A 3 -20.81 19.32 -10.56
C ASP A 3 -20.15 18.09 -11.19
N HIS A 4 -18.88 17.89 -10.90
CA HIS A 4 -18.19 16.65 -11.21
C HIS A 4 -18.42 15.71 -10.03
N SER A 5 -19.50 14.93 -10.08
CA SER A 5 -19.68 13.81 -9.16
C SER A 5 -18.44 12.92 -9.26
N LEU A 6 -17.65 12.86 -8.18
CA LEU A 6 -16.41 12.07 -8.08
C LEU A 6 -16.63 10.56 -8.28
N THR A 7 -17.89 10.14 -8.45
CA THR A 7 -18.34 8.76 -8.64
C THR A 7 -18.40 8.30 -10.11
N ASP A 8 -18.14 9.18 -11.09
CA ASP A 8 -18.24 8.86 -12.53
C ASP A 8 -16.88 8.91 -13.28
N SER A 9 -15.77 9.10 -12.57
CA SER A 9 -14.43 9.02 -13.16
C SER A 9 -13.94 7.58 -13.23
N ALA A 10 -13.32 7.20 -14.36
CA ALA A 10 -12.63 5.92 -14.49
C ALA A 10 -11.63 5.71 -13.33
N PRO A 11 -11.48 4.47 -12.83
CA PRO A 11 -10.63 4.21 -11.69
C PRO A 11 -9.16 4.53 -11.99
N VAL A 12 -8.42 4.91 -10.96
CA VAL A 12 -6.96 5.05 -11.05
C VAL A 12 -6.34 3.65 -10.99
N HIS A 13 -5.47 3.33 -11.94
CA HIS A 13 -4.76 2.06 -11.96
C HIS A 13 -3.38 2.22 -11.32
N VAL A 14 -3.09 1.40 -10.31
CA VAL A 14 -1.77 1.27 -9.69
C VAL A 14 -1.15 -0.03 -10.15
N ILE A 15 0.04 0.01 -10.74
CA ILE A 15 0.73 -1.16 -11.27
C ILE A 15 1.87 -1.56 -10.33
N GLY A 16 1.70 -2.69 -9.66
CA GLY A 16 2.65 -3.30 -8.71
C GLY A 16 2.26 -3.07 -7.25
N GLY A 17 2.18 -4.14 -6.47
CA GLY A 17 1.86 -4.14 -5.03
C GLY A 17 3.08 -4.00 -4.13
N GLY A 18 4.13 -3.29 -4.58
CA GLY A 18 5.30 -2.98 -3.74
C GLY A 18 5.00 -1.92 -2.68
N LEU A 19 6.03 -1.44 -1.96
CA LEU A 19 5.88 -0.38 -0.93
C LEU A 19 5.13 0.85 -1.48
N ALA A 20 5.57 1.37 -2.62
CA ALA A 20 4.98 2.57 -3.22
C ALA A 20 3.57 2.33 -3.77
N GLY A 21 3.32 1.19 -4.41
CA GLY A 21 1.99 0.90 -4.98
C GLY A 21 0.94 0.62 -3.92
N SER A 22 1.33 -0.07 -2.83
CA SER A 22 0.44 -0.29 -1.69
C SER A 22 0.09 1.02 -0.99
N GLU A 23 1.08 1.90 -0.79
CA GLU A 23 0.84 3.24 -0.20
C GLU A 23 -0.01 4.12 -1.14
N ALA A 24 0.25 4.11 -2.44
CA ALA A 24 -0.55 4.88 -3.41
C ALA A 24 -2.01 4.41 -3.43
N ALA A 25 -2.24 3.09 -3.48
CA ALA A 25 -3.59 2.52 -3.45
C ALA A 25 -4.32 2.87 -2.15
N TRP A 26 -3.63 2.77 -1.00
CA TRP A 26 -4.15 3.17 0.30
C TRP A 26 -4.59 4.64 0.35
N GLN A 27 -3.73 5.54 -0.11
CA GLN A 27 -4.01 6.97 -0.08
C GLN A 27 -5.15 7.35 -1.04
N LEU A 28 -5.20 6.74 -2.24
CA LEU A 28 -6.29 6.95 -3.19
C LEU A 28 -7.63 6.47 -2.63
N ALA A 29 -7.67 5.26 -2.07
CA ALA A 29 -8.87 4.69 -1.47
C ALA A 29 -9.39 5.56 -0.31
N ARG A 30 -8.50 5.98 0.60
CA ARG A 30 -8.85 6.87 1.72
C ARG A 30 -9.34 8.26 1.29
N ALA A 31 -8.96 8.70 0.09
CA ALA A 31 -9.45 9.93 -0.51
C ALA A 31 -10.79 9.76 -1.26
N GLY A 32 -11.38 8.55 -1.25
CA GLY A 32 -12.61 8.23 -1.97
C GLY A 32 -12.42 8.10 -3.48
N VAL A 33 -11.18 7.89 -3.95
CA VAL A 33 -10.87 7.69 -5.38
C VAL A 33 -10.93 6.19 -5.68
N SER A 34 -11.77 5.82 -6.64
CA SER A 34 -11.83 4.44 -7.13
C SER A 34 -10.47 4.01 -7.69
N VAL A 35 -9.96 2.89 -7.22
CA VAL A 35 -8.61 2.42 -7.55
C VAL A 35 -8.60 0.93 -7.85
N VAL A 36 -7.79 0.56 -8.85
CA VAL A 36 -7.49 -0.84 -9.17
C VAL A 36 -6.00 -1.06 -8.93
N LEU A 37 -5.66 -1.96 -8.00
CA LEU A 37 -4.29 -2.38 -7.75
C LEU A 37 -4.00 -3.67 -8.53
N HIS A 38 -3.06 -3.58 -9.45
CA HIS A 38 -2.58 -4.70 -10.24
C HIS A 38 -1.32 -5.27 -9.60
N GLU A 39 -1.33 -6.55 -9.28
CA GLU A 39 -0.14 -7.27 -8.81
C GLU A 39 -0.01 -8.59 -9.56
N MET A 40 1.21 -8.90 -9.98
CA MET A 40 1.47 -10.12 -10.74
C MET A 40 1.49 -11.35 -9.83
N ARG A 41 1.81 -11.19 -8.53
CA ARG A 41 1.79 -12.26 -7.53
C ARG A 41 0.36 -12.49 -7.01
N PRO A 42 -0.04 -13.76 -6.76
CA PRO A 42 0.77 -14.97 -6.78
C PRO A 42 0.96 -15.62 -8.16
N GLU A 43 0.27 -15.16 -9.20
CA GLU A 43 0.24 -15.84 -10.51
C GLU A 43 1.62 -15.93 -11.18
N ARG A 44 2.44 -14.90 -10.99
CA ARG A 44 3.82 -14.84 -11.47
C ARG A 44 4.76 -14.46 -10.33
N ALA A 45 5.50 -15.47 -9.86
CA ALA A 45 6.62 -15.27 -8.96
C ALA A 45 7.85 -14.70 -9.69
N THR A 46 8.80 -14.19 -8.91
CA THR A 46 10.13 -13.78 -9.39
C THR A 46 11.19 -14.27 -8.41
N ASP A 47 12.44 -14.40 -8.85
CA ASP A 47 13.56 -14.84 -8.01
C ASP A 47 13.81 -13.96 -6.77
N ALA A 48 13.34 -12.70 -6.79
CA ALA A 48 13.50 -11.78 -5.66
C ALA A 48 12.46 -11.95 -4.55
N HIS A 49 11.26 -12.45 -4.86
CA HIS A 49 10.14 -12.49 -3.91
C HIS A 49 9.96 -13.91 -3.37
N HIS A 50 9.74 -14.02 -2.08
CA HIS A 50 9.52 -15.27 -1.36
C HIS A 50 8.05 -15.51 -1.05
N THR A 51 7.21 -14.47 -1.13
CA THR A 51 5.80 -14.52 -0.78
C THR A 51 4.93 -13.89 -1.87
N GLN A 52 3.61 -14.03 -1.70
CA GLN A 52 2.60 -13.33 -2.49
C GLN A 52 2.16 -12.01 -1.83
N ASP A 53 2.76 -11.66 -0.70
CA ASP A 53 2.32 -10.52 0.09
C ASP A 53 2.73 -9.18 -0.52
N MET A 54 1.88 -8.19 -0.28
CA MET A 54 2.14 -6.81 -0.68
C MET A 54 3.33 -6.27 0.12
N ALA A 55 4.04 -5.31 -0.47
CA ALA A 55 5.14 -4.59 0.16
C ALA A 55 6.29 -5.46 0.71
N GLU A 56 6.45 -6.70 0.24
CA GLU A 56 7.53 -7.60 0.67
C GLU A 56 8.93 -6.94 0.60
N LEU A 57 9.69 -7.03 1.69
CA LEU A 57 11.07 -6.53 1.77
C LEU A 57 12.08 -7.59 1.30
N VAL A 58 12.45 -7.56 0.02
CA VAL A 58 13.31 -8.57 -0.63
C VAL A 58 14.83 -8.41 -0.38
N CYS A 59 15.25 -7.38 0.35
CA CYS A 59 16.66 -7.12 0.64
C CYS A 59 16.88 -6.86 2.14
N SER A 60 17.05 -5.61 2.56
CA SER A 60 17.15 -5.24 3.98
C SER A 60 15.76 -5.22 4.64
N ASN A 61 15.68 -5.54 5.93
CA ASN A 61 14.48 -5.32 6.75
C ASN A 61 14.45 -3.94 7.41
N SER A 62 15.36 -3.04 7.03
CA SER A 62 15.44 -1.69 7.58
C SER A 62 14.95 -0.64 6.58
N PHE A 63 14.08 0.23 7.06
CA PHE A 63 13.67 1.49 6.45
C PHE A 63 14.70 2.62 6.66
N ARG A 64 15.89 2.29 7.19
CA ARG A 64 16.97 3.22 7.58
C ARG A 64 16.59 4.06 8.80
N SER A 65 17.29 5.17 8.99
CA SER A 65 17.17 6.02 10.18
C SER A 65 15.74 6.52 10.38
N ASP A 66 15.29 6.48 11.62
CA ASP A 66 13.98 6.99 12.06
C ASP A 66 14.12 8.29 12.88
N ASP A 67 15.32 8.88 12.90
CA ASP A 67 15.59 10.16 13.54
C ASP A 67 15.15 11.30 12.61
N TYR A 68 14.01 11.91 12.91
CA TYR A 68 13.46 13.00 12.10
C TYR A 68 14.12 14.35 12.34
N GLU A 69 14.90 14.52 13.41
CA GLU A 69 15.56 15.79 13.74
C GLU A 69 16.87 15.96 12.95
N THR A 70 17.56 14.86 12.67
CA THR A 70 18.90 14.92 12.05
C THR A 70 19.04 14.10 10.75
N ASN A 71 18.02 13.34 10.35
CA ASN A 71 18.07 12.53 9.13
C ASN A 71 16.90 12.80 8.17
N ALA A 72 17.21 12.98 6.89
CA ALA A 72 16.20 13.21 5.85
C ALA A 72 15.22 12.05 5.69
N VAL A 73 15.66 10.80 5.88
CA VAL A 73 14.78 9.62 5.82
C VAL A 73 13.85 9.59 7.03
N GLY A 74 14.36 9.90 8.22
CA GLY A 74 13.55 10.02 9.42
C GLY A 74 12.50 11.13 9.31
N LEU A 75 12.86 12.28 8.69
CA LEU A 75 11.91 13.36 8.42
C LEU A 75 10.79 12.91 7.48
N LEU A 76 11.13 12.19 6.41
CA LEU A 76 10.14 11.62 5.51
C LEU A 76 9.21 10.64 6.23
N HIS A 77 9.74 9.79 7.11
CA HIS A 77 8.92 8.89 7.92
C HIS A 77 7.92 9.67 8.79
N GLU A 78 8.35 10.75 9.43
CA GLU A 78 7.49 11.61 10.24
C GLU A 78 6.39 12.28 9.42
N GLU A 79 6.70 12.78 8.22
CA GLU A 79 5.70 13.30 7.28
C GLU A 79 4.70 12.22 6.87
N MET A 80 5.18 11.03 6.53
CA MET A 80 4.33 9.88 6.16
C MET A 80 3.41 9.45 7.30
N ARG A 81 3.89 9.46 8.56
CA ARG A 81 3.07 9.19 9.75
C ARG A 81 1.94 10.21 9.89
N ARG A 82 2.24 11.50 9.72
CA ARG A 82 1.23 12.58 9.78
C ARG A 82 0.18 12.48 8.67
N LEU A 83 0.54 11.90 7.53
CA LEU A 83 -0.39 11.61 6.42
C LEU A 83 -1.14 10.27 6.58
N GLY A 84 -0.95 9.57 7.69
CA GLY A 84 -1.60 8.28 7.96
C GLY A 84 -1.14 7.18 7.00
N SER A 85 0.17 7.08 6.79
CA SER A 85 0.76 6.07 5.92
C SER A 85 0.51 4.64 6.42
N LEU A 86 0.07 3.79 5.49
CA LEU A 86 -0.09 2.35 5.71
C LEU A 86 1.26 1.67 5.94
N ILE A 87 2.26 2.04 5.15
CA ILE A 87 3.60 1.46 5.24
C ILE A 87 4.22 1.78 6.61
N LEU A 88 4.19 3.04 7.04
CA LEU A 88 4.82 3.42 8.30
C LEU A 88 4.04 2.89 9.51
N SER A 89 2.70 2.89 9.48
CA SER A 89 1.91 2.28 10.56
C SER A 89 2.16 0.77 10.69
N SER A 90 2.26 0.07 9.56
CA SER A 90 2.56 -1.37 9.54
C SER A 90 3.98 -1.65 9.99
N ALA A 91 4.94 -0.80 9.61
CA ALA A 91 6.33 -0.91 10.03
C ALA A 91 6.49 -0.65 11.53
N ASP A 92 5.82 0.36 12.08
CA ASP A 92 5.86 0.67 13.51
C ASP A 92 5.26 -0.48 14.34
N ALA A 93 4.18 -1.12 13.87
CA ALA A 93 3.55 -2.28 14.54
C ALA A 93 4.43 -3.54 14.54
N HIS A 94 5.33 -3.68 13.57
CA HIS A 94 6.21 -4.85 13.40
C HIS A 94 7.68 -4.51 13.64
N ARG A 95 7.96 -3.43 14.38
CA ARG A 95 9.33 -2.97 14.65
C ARG A 95 10.13 -4.02 15.44
N VAL A 96 11.38 -4.21 15.04
CA VAL A 96 12.39 -5.00 15.77
C VAL A 96 13.57 -4.13 16.21
N PRO A 97 14.34 -4.50 17.24
CA PRO A 97 15.47 -3.70 17.71
C PRO A 97 16.54 -3.45 16.63
N ALA A 98 16.85 -2.18 16.33
CA ALA A 98 17.83 -1.80 15.29
C ALA A 98 18.54 -0.45 15.54
N GLY A 99 18.72 -0.07 16.81
CA GLY A 99 19.34 1.21 17.18
C GLY A 99 18.51 2.39 16.69
N ALA A 100 19.13 3.33 15.96
CA ALA A 100 18.47 4.53 15.43
C ALA A 100 17.67 4.27 14.13
N ALA A 101 17.68 3.04 13.61
CA ALA A 101 16.94 2.68 12.40
C ALA A 101 15.57 2.10 12.73
N LEU A 102 14.60 2.34 11.85
CA LEU A 102 13.38 1.56 11.78
C LEU A 102 13.70 0.26 11.04
N ALA A 103 13.69 -0.86 11.75
CA ALA A 103 13.74 -2.19 11.16
C ALA A 103 12.52 -2.99 11.59
N VAL A 104 12.11 -3.93 10.75
CA VAL A 104 10.86 -4.69 10.94
C VAL A 104 11.07 -6.19 10.89
N ASP A 105 10.14 -6.94 11.47
CA ASP A 105 9.87 -8.31 11.10
C ASP A 105 9.26 -8.33 9.69
N ARG A 106 9.96 -8.92 8.71
CA ARG A 106 9.60 -8.79 7.28
C ARG A 106 8.24 -9.41 6.97
N GLU A 107 8.01 -10.61 7.49
CA GLU A 107 6.80 -11.38 7.19
C GLU A 107 5.58 -10.75 7.88
N GLY A 108 5.68 -10.41 9.17
CA GLY A 108 4.63 -9.71 9.88
C GLY A 108 4.28 -8.36 9.24
N PHE A 109 5.30 -7.58 8.84
CA PHE A 109 5.10 -6.33 8.12
C PHE A 109 4.34 -6.52 6.80
N ALA A 110 4.80 -7.43 5.92
CA ALA A 110 4.18 -7.65 4.62
C ALA A 110 2.75 -8.19 4.76
N ALA A 111 2.54 -9.14 5.68
CA ALA A 111 1.21 -9.68 5.97
C ALA A 111 0.25 -8.61 6.49
N ALA A 112 0.72 -7.67 7.31
CA ALA A 112 -0.09 -6.56 7.79
C ALA A 112 -0.49 -5.59 6.67
N VAL A 113 0.42 -5.29 5.73
CA VAL A 113 0.10 -4.48 4.55
C VAL A 113 -0.90 -5.21 3.64
N THR A 114 -0.72 -6.53 3.40
CA THR A 114 -1.65 -7.33 2.61
C THR A 114 -3.05 -7.36 3.22
N LYS A 115 -3.12 -7.47 4.55
CA LYS A 115 -4.36 -7.58 5.33
C LYS A 115 -5.09 -6.25 5.48
N ALA A 116 -4.37 -5.12 5.47
CA ALA A 116 -5.02 -3.81 5.57
C ALA A 116 -6.13 -3.71 4.52
N ASP A 117 -7.33 -3.35 4.99
CA ASP A 117 -8.56 -3.32 4.19
C ASP A 117 -8.38 -2.29 3.07
N LEU A 118 -7.96 -2.83 1.92
CA LEU A 118 -8.03 -2.18 0.62
C LEU A 118 -9.41 -2.50 0.02
N ASP A 119 -10.48 -2.48 0.83
CA ASP A 119 -11.81 -2.98 0.46
C ASP A 119 -12.45 -2.20 -0.68
N ASP A 120 -12.12 -0.91 -0.81
CA ASP A 120 -12.49 -0.06 -1.95
C ASP A 120 -11.50 -0.16 -3.14
N VAL A 121 -10.46 -0.97 -3.01
CA VAL A 121 -9.48 -1.25 -4.07
C VAL A 121 -9.83 -2.56 -4.73
N GLN A 122 -10.23 -2.48 -6.01
CA GLN A 122 -10.37 -3.68 -6.80
C GLN A 122 -8.98 -4.27 -7.04
N ARG A 123 -8.75 -5.50 -6.58
CA ARG A 123 -7.52 -6.25 -6.88
C ARG A 123 -7.76 -7.02 -8.17
N ASP A 124 -6.90 -6.80 -9.16
CA ASP A 124 -6.94 -7.55 -10.41
C ASP A 124 -5.58 -8.18 -10.67
N SER A 125 -5.59 -9.41 -11.17
CA SER A 125 -4.38 -10.07 -11.64
C SER A 125 -4.13 -9.69 -13.09
N ILE A 126 -2.84 -9.59 -13.46
CA ILE A 126 -2.43 -9.18 -14.79
C ILE A 126 -2.87 -10.22 -15.84
N GLY A 127 -4.06 -10.02 -16.43
CA GLY A 127 -4.60 -10.92 -17.46
C GLY A 127 -6.13 -10.97 -17.60
N ALA A 128 -6.89 -10.47 -16.63
CA ALA A 128 -8.35 -10.39 -16.76
C ALA A 128 -8.75 -9.26 -17.73
N PRO A 129 -9.82 -9.43 -18.54
CA PRO A 129 -10.37 -8.33 -19.32
C PRO A 129 -10.81 -7.22 -18.37
N ILE A 130 -10.34 -5.99 -18.63
CA ILE A 130 -10.60 -4.78 -17.86
C ILE A 130 -12.11 -4.64 -17.63
N GLY A 131 -12.58 -5.10 -16.48
CA GLY A 131 -13.99 -5.04 -16.11
C GLY A 131 -14.33 -3.63 -15.69
N ILE A 132 -15.09 -2.90 -16.50
CA ILE A 132 -15.70 -1.63 -16.08
C ILE A 132 -16.55 -1.97 -14.84
N GLY A 133 -16.13 -1.47 -13.67
CA GLY A 133 -16.53 -1.96 -12.37
C GLY A 133 -18.04 -2.11 -12.18
N ARG A 134 -18.47 -3.23 -11.59
CA ARG A 134 -19.81 -3.32 -11.01
C ARG A 134 -19.86 -2.36 -9.81
N ARG A 135 -20.88 -1.49 -9.80
CA ARG A 135 -21.21 -0.59 -8.70
C ARG A 135 -21.24 -1.38 -7.39
N ALA A 136 -20.42 -0.98 -6.42
CA ALA A 136 -20.73 -1.26 -5.03
C ALA A 136 -22.00 -0.46 -4.71
N SER A 137 -23.13 -1.16 -4.60
CA SER A 137 -24.34 -0.60 -4.00
C SER A 137 -24.05 -0.43 -2.51
N PHE A 138 -23.85 0.81 -2.08
CA PHE A 138 -24.00 1.17 -0.67
C PHE A 138 -25.49 1.08 -0.35
N ASP A 139 -25.92 -0.03 0.24
CA ASP A 139 -27.20 -0.08 0.97
C ASP A 139 -26.97 0.58 2.34
N GLU A 140 -27.72 1.64 2.58
CA GLU A 140 -27.84 2.32 3.88
C GLU A 140 -28.30 1.33 4.97
N ALA A 141 -27.59 1.29 6.10
CA ALA A 141 -28.09 0.79 7.39
C ALA A 141 -27.43 1.56 8.54
#